data_AF-A0A2T6KMY0-F1
#
_entry.id   AF-A0A2T6KMY0-F1
#
_cell.length_a   1.000
_cell.length_b   1.000
_cell.length_c   1.000
_cell.angle_alpha   90.00
_cell.angle_beta   90.00
_cell.angle_gamma   90.00
#
_symmetry.space_group_name_H-M   'P 1'
#
loop_
_entity.id
_entity.type
_entity.pdbx_description
1 polymer ?
#
loop_
_entity_poly.entity_id
_entity_poly.type
_entity_poly.pdbx_seq_one_letter_code
_entity_poly.pdbx_strand_id
1 'polypeptide(L)'
;MQSNLHPADELALVREDMKRLQEREAFLRDGFLRQSWSRRGSEAEVEIKAVHSRVLRRDKLPREIVNDPEYWEDRQVRHVRTKPLGYDQTDDVSLFEQS
;
A
#
# COMPACT_ATOMS: atom_id res chain seq x y z
N MET A 1 -7.18 -23.19 -2.76
CA MET A 1 -8.29 -23.49 -1.83
C MET A 1 -8.99 -22.18 -1.56
N GLN A 2 -10.27 -22.04 -1.91
CA GLN A 2 -11.05 -20.86 -1.53
C GLN A 2 -11.37 -21.00 -0.05
N SER A 3 -10.82 -20.11 0.77
CA SER A 3 -11.16 -20.01 2.19
C SER A 3 -12.60 -19.50 2.30
N ASN A 4 -13.44 -20.12 3.15
CA ASN A 4 -14.78 -19.61 3.52
C ASN A 4 -14.69 -18.35 4.41
N LEU A 5 -13.78 -17.44 4.08
CA LEU A 5 -13.52 -16.22 4.84
C LEU A 5 -14.42 -15.10 4.28
N HIS A 6 -14.88 -14.20 5.15
CA HIS A 6 -15.64 -13.04 4.70
C HIS A 6 -14.74 -12.17 3.79
N PRO A 7 -15.22 -11.65 2.64
CA PRO A 7 -14.37 -10.94 1.69
C PRO A 7 -13.61 -9.73 2.27
N ALA A 8 -14.16 -9.08 3.30
CA ALA A 8 -13.48 -7.98 3.98
C ALA A 8 -12.25 -8.45 4.78
N ASP A 9 -12.34 -9.63 5.41
CA ASP A 9 -11.25 -10.23 6.17
C ASP A 9 -10.20 -10.81 5.23
N GLU A 10 -10.62 -11.45 4.13
CA GLU A 10 -9.72 -11.88 3.06
C GLU A 10 -8.93 -10.70 2.50
N LEU A 11 -9.62 -9.59 2.22
CA LEU A 11 -8.96 -8.37 1.75
C LEU A 11 -7.98 -7.80 2.78
N ALA A 12 -8.27 -7.90 4.08
CA ALA A 12 -7.36 -7.48 5.13
C ALA A 12 -6.09 -8.34 5.15
N LEU A 13 -6.24 -9.67 5.07
CA LEU A 13 -5.11 -10.61 5.02
C LEU A 13 -4.24 -10.39 3.77
N VAL A 14 -4.85 -10.29 2.59
CA VAL A 14 -4.11 -10.03 1.34
C VAL A 14 -3.34 -8.71 1.42
N ARG A 15 -3.89 -7.67 2.05
CA ARG A 15 -3.19 -6.39 2.24
C ARG A 15 -2.02 -6.50 3.19
N GLU A 16 -2.13 -7.28 4.25
CA GLU A 16 -1.03 -7.55 5.16
C GLU A 16 0.11 -8.29 4.44
N ASP A 17 -0.23 -9.31 3.65
CA ASP A 17 0.76 -10.04 2.84
C ASP A 17 1.43 -9.14 1.81
N MET A 18 0.65 -8.33 1.09
CA MET A 18 1.21 -7.34 0.15
C MET A 18 2.14 -6.37 0.85
N LYS A 19 1.77 -5.87 2.04
CA LYS A 19 2.62 -4.95 2.80
C LYS A 19 3.95 -5.60 3.16
N ARG A 20 3.93 -6.83 3.69
CA ARG A 20 5.16 -7.58 4.01
C ARG A 20 6.04 -7.81 2.79
N LEU A 21 5.44 -8.17 1.65
CA LEU A 21 6.17 -8.36 0.39
C LEU A 21 6.75 -7.04 -0.14
N GLN A 22 6.01 -5.94 -0.04
CA GLN A 22 6.47 -4.60 -0.43
C GLN A 22 7.63 -4.12 0.45
N GLU A 23 7.58 -4.36 1.76
CA GLU A 23 8.68 -4.02 2.67
C GLU A 23 9.95 -4.82 2.32
N ARG A 24 9.80 -6.11 2.00
CA ARG A 24 10.91 -6.94 1.56
C ARG A 24 11.46 -6.49 0.20
N GLU A 25 10.60 -6.18 -0.76
CA GLU A 25 11.00 -5.67 -2.08
C GLU A 25 11.74 -4.34 -1.93
N ALA A 26 11.24 -3.41 -1.12
CA ALA A 26 11.87 -2.13 -0.87
C ALA A 26 13.28 -2.29 -0.27
N PHE A 27 13.44 -3.18 0.71
CA PHE A 27 14.74 -3.52 1.28
C PHE A 27 15.70 -4.06 0.20
N LEU A 28 15.23 -4.97 -0.65
CA LEU A 28 16.06 -5.55 -1.71
C LEU A 28 16.47 -4.51 -2.75
N ARG A 29 15.50 -3.70 -3.18
CA ARG A 29 15.69 -2.60 -4.13
C ARG A 29 16.69 -1.57 -3.62
N ASP A 30 16.61 -1.19 -2.35
CA ASP A 30 17.57 -0.28 -1.73
C ASP A 30 18.99 -0.86 -1.76
N GLY A 31 19.13 -2.15 -1.44
CA GLY A 31 20.40 -2.86 -1.53
C GLY A 31 21.04 -2.81 -2.93
N PHE A 32 20.26 -3.05 -3.99
CA PHE A 32 20.76 -2.96 -5.36
C PHE A 32 21.08 -1.53 -5.81
N LEU A 33 20.34 -0.53 -5.34
CA LEU A 33 20.55 0.87 -5.73
C LEU A 33 21.68 1.55 -4.95
N ARG A 34 21.90 1.19 -3.68
CA ARG A 34 22.81 1.92 -2.76
C ARG A 34 23.98 1.10 -2.24
N GLN A 35 23.80 -0.20 -2.03
CA GLN A 35 24.75 -1.05 -1.29
C GLN A 35 25.58 -1.96 -2.20
N SER A 36 25.51 -1.75 -3.52
CA SER A 36 26.31 -2.44 -4.56
C SER A 36 26.23 -3.97 -4.49
N TRP A 37 25.05 -4.54 -4.26
CA TRP A 37 24.85 -5.98 -4.31
C TRP A 37 25.06 -6.56 -5.73
N SER A 38 25.47 -7.83 -5.80
CA SER A 38 25.62 -8.55 -7.06
C SER A 38 24.28 -8.62 -7.79
N ARG A 39 24.26 -8.20 -9.06
CA ARG A 39 23.03 -8.14 -9.86
C ARG A 39 22.60 -9.50 -10.42
N ARG A 40 23.45 -10.52 -10.42
CA ARG A 40 23.15 -11.82 -11.02
C ARG A 40 22.96 -12.89 -9.94
N GLY A 41 21.81 -13.56 -9.98
CA GLY A 41 21.52 -14.78 -9.23
C GLY A 41 21.47 -16.00 -10.15
N SER A 42 21.06 -17.14 -9.59
CA SER A 42 20.93 -18.41 -10.33
C SER A 42 19.75 -18.42 -11.30
N GLU A 43 18.67 -17.70 -10.99
CA GLU A 43 17.41 -17.72 -11.76
C GLU A 43 17.05 -16.35 -12.37
N ALA A 44 17.68 -15.26 -11.91
CA ALA A 44 17.34 -13.91 -12.34
C ALA A 44 18.55 -12.97 -12.32
N GLU A 45 18.48 -11.90 -13.12
CA GLU A 45 19.44 -10.80 -13.13
C GLU A 45 18.72 -9.45 -12.98
N VAL A 46 19.29 -8.55 -12.18
CA VAL A 46 18.76 -7.23 -11.87
C VAL A 46 19.35 -6.19 -12.81
N GLU A 47 18.49 -5.57 -13.62
CA GLU A 47 18.88 -4.46 -14.50
C GLU A 47 18.48 -3.12 -13.88
N ILE A 48 19.42 -2.15 -13.83
CA ILE A 48 19.17 -0.80 -13.31
C ILE A 48 19.18 0.18 -14.48
N LYS A 49 18.01 0.73 -14.82
CA LYS A 49 17.84 1.77 -15.85
C LYS A 49 17.60 3.13 -15.20
N ALA A 50 18.41 4.11 -15.57
CA ALA A 50 18.11 5.50 -15.27
C ALA A 50 17.17 6.05 -16.34
N VAL A 51 15.94 6.41 -15.95
CA VAL A 51 14.97 7.03 -16.85
C VAL A 51 14.81 8.48 -16.46
N HIS A 52 15.01 9.39 -17.42
CA HIS A 52 14.76 10.82 -17.23
C HIS A 52 13.34 11.14 -17.70
N SER A 53 12.53 11.74 -16.83
CA SER A 53 11.18 12.19 -17.17
C SER A 53 11.04 13.68 -16.86
N ARG A 54 10.34 14.40 -17.72
CA ARG A 54 9.97 15.79 -17.46
C ARG A 54 8.78 15.80 -16.51
N VAL A 55 8.94 16.41 -15.34
CA VAL A 55 7.87 16.57 -14.36
C VAL A 55 7.34 18.00 -14.44
N LEU A 56 6.02 18.15 -14.53
CA LEU A 56 5.38 19.47 -14.50
C LEU A 56 5.56 20.10 -13.12
N ARG A 57 6.24 21.23 -13.09
CA ARG A 57 6.39 22.04 -11.88
C ARG A 57 5.16 22.90 -11.65
N ARG A 58 4.14 22.29 -11.04
CA ARG A 58 2.85 22.94 -10.75
C ARG A 58 3.00 24.20 -9.88
N ASP A 59 4.02 24.27 -9.02
CA ASP A 59 4.38 25.43 -8.20
C ASP A 59 4.88 26.64 -9.01
N LYS A 60 5.26 26.42 -10.26
CA LYS A 60 5.74 27.45 -11.19
C LYS A 60 4.72 27.85 -12.24
N LEU A 61 3.52 27.27 -12.20
CA LEU A 61 2.46 27.69 -13.10
C LEU A 61 1.98 29.10 -12.74
N PRO A 62 1.63 29.93 -13.74
CA PRO A 62 0.92 31.17 -13.51
C PRO A 62 -0.34 30.96 -12.67
N ARG A 63 -0.63 31.91 -11.78
CA ARG A 63 -1.80 31.82 -10.88
C ARG A 63 -3.12 31.78 -11.65
N GLU A 64 -3.17 32.41 -12.82
CA GLU A 64 -4.33 32.37 -13.73
C GLU A 64 -4.67 30.93 -14.13
N ILE A 65 -3.70 30.13 -14.59
CA ILE A 65 -3.92 28.73 -15.00
C ILE A 65 -4.29 27.84 -13.80
N VAL A 66 -3.66 28.06 -12.63
CA VAL A 66 -3.92 27.24 -11.45
C VAL A 66 -5.33 27.47 -10.89
N ASN A 67 -5.82 28.70 -10.97
CA ASN A 67 -7.13 29.07 -10.40
C ASN A 67 -8.27 28.99 -11.42
N ASP A 68 -7.97 28.83 -12.70
CA ASP A 68 -8.96 28.71 -13.75
C ASP A 68 -9.61 27.31 -13.72
N PRO A 69 -10.93 27.21 -13.43
CA PRO A 69 -11.66 25.94 -13.37
C PRO A 69 -11.66 25.15 -14.68
N GLU A 70 -11.45 25.80 -15.83
CA GLU A 70 -11.43 25.12 -17.14
C GLU A 70 -10.30 24.09 -17.25
N TYR A 71 -9.23 24.26 -16.47
CA TYR A 71 -8.10 23.32 -16.40
C TYR A 71 -8.25 22.25 -15.29
N TRP A 72 -9.40 22.16 -14.61
CA TRP A 72 -9.67 21.18 -13.55
C TRP A 72 -10.80 20.21 -13.94
N GLU A 73 -10.57 18.92 -13.70
CA GLU A 73 -11.61 17.88 -13.79
C GLU A 73 -12.01 17.44 -12.36
N ASP A 74 -13.29 17.54 -12.04
CA ASP A 74 -13.85 16.95 -10.83
C ASP A 74 -13.99 15.43 -11.01
N ARG A 75 -13.07 14.68 -10.41
CA ARG A 75 -13.09 13.21 -10.43
C ARG A 75 -13.33 12.65 -9.03
N GLN A 76 -14.44 11.93 -8.86
CA GLN A 76 -14.70 11.16 -7.65
C GLN A 76 -14.06 9.76 -7.74
N VAL A 77 -13.14 9.44 -6.82
CA VAL A 77 -12.52 8.12 -6.71
C VAL A 77 -12.98 7.43 -5.43
N ARG A 78 -13.41 6.17 -5.53
CA ARG A 78 -13.78 5.36 -4.36
C ARG A 78 -12.57 4.56 -3.90
N HIS A 79 -12.21 4.70 -2.63
CA HIS A 79 -11.11 3.96 -2.01
C HIS A 79 -11.65 2.97 -0.99
N VAL A 80 -11.35 1.69 -1.18
CA VAL A 80 -11.63 0.66 -0.16
C VAL A 80 -10.55 0.72 0.91
N ARG A 81 -10.93 0.90 2.17
CA ARG A 81 -10.02 0.85 3.33
C ARG A 81 -10.46 -0.29 4.25
N THR A 82 -9.49 -1.03 4.76
CA THR A 82 -9.70 -2.04 5.79
C THR A 82 -9.32 -1.41 7.13
N LYS A 83 -10.14 -1.61 8.16
CA LYS A 83 -9.86 -1.20 9.54
C LYS A 83 -10.12 -2.42 10.42
N PRO A 84 -9.28 -2.68 11.43
CA PRO A 84 -9.59 -3.73 12.38
C PRO A 84 -10.90 -3.39 13.08
N LEU A 85 -11.80 -4.36 13.19
CA LEU A 85 -12.90 -4.29 14.13
C LEU A 85 -12.26 -4.54 15.50
N GLY A 86 -12.16 -3.50 16.33
CA GLY A 86 -11.83 -3.73 17.74
C GLY A 86 -12.89 -4.68 18.29
N TYR A 87 -12.48 -5.83 18.82
CA TYR A 87 -13.36 -6.58 19.69
C TYR A 87 -13.63 -5.66 20.87
N ASP A 88 -14.84 -5.11 20.94
CA ASP A 88 -15.33 -4.53 22.18
C ASP A 88 -15.44 -5.72 23.14
N GLN A 89 -14.46 -5.84 24.02
CA GLN A 89 -14.44 -6.88 25.05
C GLN A 89 -15.44 -6.44 26.11
N THR A 90 -16.72 -6.61 25.80
CA THR A 90 -17.81 -6.53 26.75
C THR A 90 -18.69 -7.75 26.52
N ASP A 91 -19.02 -8.44 27.61
CA ASP A 91 -19.76 -9.70 27.74
C ASP A 91 -18.90 -10.95 27.42
N ASP A 92 -18.48 -11.78 28.38
CA ASP A 92 -19.24 -12.34 29.50
C ASP A 92 -18.25 -12.91 30.56
N VAL A 93 -18.14 -12.26 31.72
CA VAL A 93 -17.57 -12.87 32.94
C VAL A 93 -18.61 -12.73 34.04
N SER A 94 -19.70 -13.49 33.97
CA SER A 94 -20.58 -13.71 35.13
C SER A 94 -21.46 -14.94 34.94
N LEU A 95 -20.96 -16.13 35.25
CA LEU A 95 -21.75 -17.25 35.76
C LEU A 95 -20.80 -18.38 36.16
N PHE A 96 -20.61 -18.57 37.47
CA PHE A 96 -20.55 -19.85 38.20
C PHE A 96 -19.88 -19.63 39.57
N GLU A 97 -20.60 -18.97 40.49
CA GLU A 97 -20.52 -19.29 41.91
C GLU A 97 -21.94 -19.56 42.40
N GLN A 98 -22.35 -20.83 42.40
CA GLN A 98 -23.35 -21.38 43.30
C GLN A 98 -23.09 -22.88 43.50
N SER A 99 -22.47 -23.24 44.61
CA SER A 99 -22.99 -24.18 45.64
C SER A 99 -21.86 -24.76 46.47
#